data_AF-A0A537RAQ9-F1
#
_entry.id   AF-A0A537RAQ9-F1
#
_cell.length_a   1.000
_cell.length_b   1.000
_cell.length_c   1.000
_cell.angle_alpha   90.00
_cell.angle_beta   90.00
_cell.angle_gamma   90.00
#
_symmetry.space_group_name_H-M   'P 1'
#
loop_
_entity.id
_entity.type
_entity.pdbx_description
1 polymer ?
#
loop_
_entity_poly.entity_id
_entity_poly.type
_entity_poly.pdbx_seq_one_letter_code
_entity_poly.pdbx_strand_id
1 'polypeptide(L)' 'MPPQIGYLLPTRERVMEGRPETAPLLELAGRAEGLGFDSVWIGDSLLARPRHDPLTLLAAVAARTRKVALGT' A
#
# COMPACT_ATOMS: atom_id res chain seq x y z
N MET A 1 19.41 -16.83 -4.78
CA MET A 1 17.99 -16.48 -5.04
C MET A 1 17.97 -15.08 -5.63
N PRO A 2 17.09 -14.78 -6.60
CA PRO A 2 16.89 -13.40 -7.06
C PRO A 2 16.40 -12.52 -5.89
N PRO A 3 16.68 -11.21 -5.90
CA PRO A 3 16.16 -10.30 -4.88
C PRO A 3 14.64 -10.23 -4.96
N GLN A 4 13.99 -10.15 -3.81
CA GLN A 4 12.56 -9.86 -3.73
C GLN A 4 12.34 -8.35 -3.71
N ILE A 5 11.33 -7.87 -4.44
CA ILE A 5 11.04 -6.45 -4.60
C ILE A 5 9.65 -6.14 -4.03
N GLY A 6 9.61 -5.19 -3.09
CA GLY A 6 8.39 -4.70 -2.48
C GLY A 6 8.01 -3.29 -2.93
N TYR A 7 6.73 -2.97 -2.92
CA TYR A 7 6.21 -1.64 -3.21
C TYR A 7 5.55 -1.01 -1.97
N LEU A 8 6.13 0.07 -1.48
CA LEU A 8 5.52 0.90 -0.44
C LEU A 8 4.48 1.83 -1.06
N LEU A 9 3.21 1.65 -0.70
CA LEU A 9 2.14 2.52 -1.17
C LEU A 9 2.39 3.97 -0.68
N PRO A 10 2.14 4.99 -1.52
CA PRO A 10 2.40 6.40 -1.21
C PRO A 10 1.32 7.00 -0.30
N THR A 11 1.03 6.34 0.82
CA THR A 11 -0.07 6.66 1.73
C THR A 11 0.08 8.03 2.36
N ARG A 12 1.30 8.38 2.77
CA ARG A 12 1.65 9.68 3.34
C ARG A 12 1.60 10.78 2.29
N GLU A 13 2.26 10.54 1.16
CA GLU A 13 2.43 11.52 0.10
C GLU A 13 1.08 11.97 -0.45
N ARG A 14 0.17 11.02 -0.71
CA ARG A 14 -1.19 11.29 -1.20
C ARG A 14 -1.99 12.18 -0.25
N VAL A 15 -1.96 11.89 1.05
CA VAL A 15 -2.66 12.72 2.04
C VAL A 15 -2.03 14.11 2.15
N MET A 16 -0.70 14.21 2.14
CA MET A 16 0.01 15.49 2.16
C MET A 16 -0.24 16.35 0.91
N GLU A 17 -0.49 15.72 -0.24
CA GLU A 17 -0.87 16.39 -1.50
C GLU A 17 -2.35 16.82 -1.54
N GLY A 18 -3.12 16.58 -0.48
CA GLY A 18 -4.57 16.88 -0.46
C GLY A 18 -5.40 15.92 -1.31
N ARG A 19 -4.89 14.71 -1.56
CA ARG A 19 -5.55 13.63 -2.33
C ARG A 19 -5.76 12.40 -1.45
N PRO A 20 -6.62 12.47 -0.41
CA PRO A 20 -6.75 11.41 0.59
C PRO A 20 -7.58 10.22 0.11
N GLU A 21 -7.97 10.16 -1.16
CA GLU A 21 -8.81 9.10 -1.69
C GLU A 21 -8.10 7.75 -1.63
N THR A 22 -8.81 6.75 -1.12
CA THR A 22 -8.25 5.39 -0.99
C THR A 22 -8.26 4.62 -2.31
N ALA A 23 -9.21 4.89 -3.21
CA ALA A 23 -9.35 4.14 -4.46
C ALA A 23 -8.06 4.10 -5.32
N PRO A 24 -7.36 5.23 -5.55
CA PRO A 24 -6.09 5.20 -6.29
C PRO A 24 -4.98 4.38 -5.61
N LEU A 25 -4.95 4.32 -4.27
CA LEU A 25 -3.99 3.48 -3.53
C LEU A 25 -4.27 1.99 -3.74
N LEU A 26 -5.55 1.60 -3.78
CA LEU A 26 -5.95 0.22 -4.01
C LEU A 26 -5.71 -0.22 -5.46
N GLU A 27 -5.91 0.68 -6.43
CA GLU A 27 -5.53 0.45 -7.83
C GLU A 27 -4.01 0.23 -7.97
N LEU A 28 -3.20 1.02 -7.27
CA LEU A 28 -1.76 0.86 -7.24
C LEU A 28 -1.33 -0.49 -6.64
N ALA A 29 -2.00 -0.96 -5.58
CA ALA A 29 -1.74 -2.27 -5.00
C ALA A 29 -2.04 -3.42 -5.97
N GLY A 30 -3.21 -3.37 -6.65
CA GLY A 30 -3.55 -4.35 -7.68
C GLY A 30 -2.59 -4.32 -8.87
N ARG A 31 -2.15 -3.12 -9.27
CA ARG A 31 -1.14 -2.97 -10.31
C ARG A 31 0.22 -3.54 -9.90
N ALA A 32 0.65 -3.36 -8.66
CA ALA A 32 1.89 -3.94 -8.16
C ALA A 32 1.87 -5.48 -8.21
N GLU A 33 0.76 -6.11 -7.81
CA GLU A 33 0.58 -7.55 -7.97
C GLU A 33 0.62 -7.97 -9.45
N GLY A 34 -0.09 -7.25 -10.34
CA GLY A 34 -0.09 -7.54 -11.78
C GLY A 34 1.27 -7.36 -12.47
N LEU A 35 2.16 -6.55 -11.89
CA LEU A 35 3.53 -6.33 -12.36
C LEU A 35 4.55 -7.34 -11.77
N GLY A 36 4.12 -8.22 -10.86
CA GLY A 36 4.97 -9.25 -10.28
C GLY A 36 5.82 -8.79 -9.09
N PHE A 37 5.41 -7.73 -8.37
CA PHE A 37 6.02 -7.41 -7.08
C PHE A 37 5.77 -8.53 -6.07
N ASP A 38 6.77 -8.81 -5.23
CA ASP A 38 6.68 -9.84 -4.19
C ASP A 38 5.83 -9.40 -2.99
N SER A 39 5.82 -8.09 -2.71
CA SER A 39 5.12 -7.54 -1.55
C SER A 39 4.60 -6.11 -1.77
N VAL A 40 3.53 -5.76 -1.04
CA VAL A 40 2.97 -4.41 -0.93
C VAL A 40 2.95 -4.00 0.53
N TRP A 41 3.38 -2.76 0.80
CA TRP A 41 3.58 -2.23 2.13
C TRP A 41 2.76 -0.95 2.36
N ILE A 42 2.26 -0.79 3.59
CA ILE A 42 1.53 0.40 4.03
C ILE A 42 2.24 0.96 5.26
N GLY A 43 2.85 2.14 5.14
CA GLY A 43 3.64 2.69 6.22
C GLY A 43 2.80 3.13 7.43
N ASP A 44 3.10 2.59 8.61
CA ASP A 44 2.52 3.01 9.89
C ASP A 44 3.32 4.14 10.54
N SER A 45 2.64 5.22 10.93
CA SER A 45 3.22 6.25 11.80
C SER A 45 2.14 7.13 12.41
N LEU A 46 1.96 7.00 13.73
CA LEU A 46 0.96 7.75 14.49
C LEU A 46 1.27 9.25 14.61
N LEU A 47 2.55 9.64 14.67
CA LEU A 47 2.97 11.01 15.02
C LEU A 47 3.74 11.75 13.92
N ALA A 48 4.25 11.07 12.89
CA ALA A 48 5.16 11.73 11.94
C ALA A 48 4.42 12.61 10.93
N ARG A 49 3.40 12.07 10.25
CA ARG A 49 2.64 12.75 9.19
C ARG A 49 1.27 12.07 8.97
N PRO A 50 0.23 12.83 8.58
CA PRO A 50 -1.09 12.28 8.26
C PRO A 50 -1.04 11.18 7.21
N ARG A 51 -1.81 10.12 7.42
CA ARG A 51 -1.99 8.94 6.54
C ARG A 51 -3.24 8.16 6.98
N HIS A 52 -3.67 7.22 6.16
CA HIS A 52 -4.75 6.28 6.53
C HIS A 52 -4.30 5.32 7.64
N ASP A 53 -5.27 4.80 8.39
CA ASP A 53 -5.03 3.70 9.33
C ASP A 53 -4.43 2.49 8.58
N PRO A 54 -3.23 2.00 8.98
CA PRO A 54 -2.49 1.05 8.19
C PRO A 54 -3.20 -0.30 8.08
N LEU A 55 -3.82 -0.79 9.16
CA LEU A 55 -4.48 -2.09 9.19
C LEU A 55 -5.78 -2.08 8.38
N THR A 56 -6.57 -1.02 8.46
CA THR A 56 -7.80 -0.86 7.67
C THR A 56 -7.49 -0.78 6.18
N LEU A 57 -6.45 -0.03 5.81
CA LEU A 57 -6.02 0.04 4.41
C LEU A 57 -5.45 -1.30 3.93
N LEU A 58 -4.69 -2.02 4.77
CA LEU A 58 -4.14 -3.34 4.45
C LEU A 58 -5.26 -4.36 4.21
N ALA A 59 -6.33 -4.32 5.02
CA ALA A 59 -7.52 -5.16 4.83
C ALA A 59 -8.20 -4.89 3.49
N ALA A 60 -8.30 -3.62 3.08
CA ALA A 60 -8.87 -3.25 1.78
C ALA A 60 -7.98 -3.70 0.61
N VAL A 61 -6.65 -3.69 0.77
CA VAL A 61 -5.71 -4.27 -0.20
C VAL A 61 -5.88 -5.78 -0.28
N ALA A 62 -5.94 -6.47 0.87
CA ALA A 62 -6.13 -7.92 0.93
C ALA A 62 -7.42 -8.40 0.25
N ALA A 63 -8.48 -7.59 0.29
CA ALA A 63 -9.72 -7.89 -0.42
C ALA A 63 -9.60 -7.78 -1.95
N ARG A 64 -8.54 -7.14 -2.47
CA ARG A 64 -8.34 -6.83 -3.90
C ARG A 64 -7.14 -7.53 -4.53
N THR A 65 -6.27 -8.14 -3.74
CA THR A 65 -5.12 -8.91 -4.21
C THR A 65 -5.25 -10.39 -3.82
N ARG A 66 -4.44 -11.27 -4.41
CA ARG A 66 -4.56 -12.73 -4.23
C ARG A 66 -3.28 -13.45 -3.84
N LYS A 67 -2.11 -12.90 -4.18
CA LYS A 67 -0.81 -13.57 -4.12
C LYS A 67 0.28 -12.70 -3.49
N VAL A 68 0.22 -11.39 -3.68
CA VAL A 68 1.25 -10.48 -3.16
C VAL A 68 1.26 -10.50 -1.63
N ALA A 69 2.46 -10.56 -1.02
CA ALA A 69 2.59 -10.47 0.42
C ALA A 69 2.24 -9.05 0.90
N LEU A 70 1.64 -8.96 2.10
CA LEU A 70 1.14 -7.70 2.65
C LEU A 70 1.85 -7.38 3.97
N GLY A 71 2.27 -6.13 4.16
CA GLY A 71 2.97 -5.71 5.38
C GLY A 71 2.74 -4.25 5.76
N THR A 72 3.11 -3.94 7.01
CA THR A 72 3.14 -2.58 7.60
C THR A 72 4.56 -2.22 8.02
#